data_AF-A0A2P6QF22-F1
#
_entry.id   AF-A0A2P6QF22-F1
#
_cell.length_a   1.000
_cell.length_b   1.000
_cell.length_c   1.000
_cell.angle_alpha   90.00
_cell.angle_beta   90.00
_cell.angle_gamma   90.00
#
_symmetry.space_group_name_H-M   'P 1'
#
loop_
_entity.id
_entity.type
_entity.pdbx_description
1 polymer ?
#
loop_
_entity_poly.entity_id
_entity_poly.type
_entity_poly.pdbx_seq_one_letter_code
_entity_poly.pdbx_strand_id
1 'polypeptide(L)' 'MCPVLRRVMDSLVISEAARHKMQINELVGTRSFVGNLEGLIYEVNL' A
#
# COMPACT_ATOMS: atom_id res chain seq x y z
N MET A 1 4.41 -16.10 3.12
CA MET A 1 5.09 -14.78 3.12
C MET A 1 4.73 -14.06 4.41
N CYS A 2 5.72 -13.69 5.22
CA CYS A 2 5.51 -13.22 6.60
C CYS A 2 4.80 -11.84 6.64
N PRO A 3 3.79 -11.60 7.49
CA PRO A 3 3.04 -10.33 7.54
C PRO A 3 3.91 -9.08 7.77
N VAL A 4 5.09 -9.25 8.38
CA VAL A 4 6.03 -8.17 8.72
C VAL A 4 6.63 -7.52 7.47
N LEU A 5 6.95 -8.29 6.42
CA LEU A 5 7.59 -7.74 5.21
C LEU A 5 6.68 -6.80 4.43
N ARG A 6 5.37 -7.08 4.40
CA ARG A 6 4.37 -6.23 3.76
C ARG A 6 4.29 -4.86 4.43
N ARG A 7 4.19 -4.84 5.77
CA ARG A 7 4.16 -3.60 6.56
C ARG A 7 5.39 -2.72 6.36
N VAL A 8 6.57 -3.34 6.28
CA VAL A 8 7.82 -2.59 6.03
C VAL A 8 7.80 -1.98 4.63
N MET A 9 7.39 -2.75 3.62
CA MET A 9 7.30 -2.27 2.24
C MET A 9 6.28 -1.14 2.09
N ASP A 10 5.07 -1.31 2.63
CA ASP A 10 4.01 -0.28 2.60
C ASP A 10 4.50 1.02 3.25
N SER A 11 5.16 0.92 4.41
CA SER A 11 5.72 2.08 5.12
C SER A 11 6.79 2.81 4.30
N LEU A 12 7.68 2.08 3.62
CA LEU A 12 8.73 2.66 2.78
C LEU A 12 8.12 3.39 1.57
N VAL A 13 7.15 2.79 0.89
CA VAL A 13 6.48 3.40 -0.27
C VAL A 13 5.72 4.66 0.13
N ILE A 14 4.97 4.61 1.23
CA ILE A 14 4.23 5.77 1.76
C ILE A 14 5.20 6.91 2.13
N SER A 15 6.31 6.59 2.80
CA SER A 15 7.31 7.59 3.20
C SER A 15 7.93 8.30 1.99
N GLU A 16 8.29 7.55 0.95
CA GLU A 16 8.86 8.12 -0.26
C GLU A 16 7.85 8.94 -1.06
N ALA A 17 6.61 8.49 -1.17
CA ALA A 17 5.55 9.26 -1.81
C ALA A 17 5.28 10.58 -1.07
N ALA A 18 5.21 10.55 0.27
CA ALA A 18 5.07 11.73 1.10
C ALA A 18 6.25 12.71 0.89
N ARG A 19 7.49 12.18 0.82
CA ARG A 19 8.70 12.98 0.55
C ARG A 19 8.61 13.75 -0.77
N HIS A 20 7.98 13.16 -1.80
CA HIS A 20 7.78 13.80 -3.10
C HIS A 20 6.43 14.52 -3.24
N LYS A 21 5.64 14.61 -2.17
CA LYS A 21 4.28 15.20 -2.17
C LYS A 21 3.32 14.52 -3.14
N MET A 22 3.55 13.24 -3.43
CA MET A 22 2.66 12.43 -4.25
C MET A 22 1.36 12.16 -3.48
N GLN A 23 0.25 12.12 -4.20
CA GLN A 23 -1.03 11.70 -3.65
C GLN A 23 -1.14 10.19 -3.77
N ILE A 24 -1.42 9.52 -2.65
CA ILE A 24 -1.69 8.07 -2.61
C ILE A 24 -3.15 7.88 -2.23
N ASN A 25 -3.92 7.26 -3.12
CA ASN A 25 -5.32 6.96 -2.88
C ASN A 25 -5.55 5.44 -2.95
N GLU A 26 -6.16 4.87 -1.91
CA GLU A 26 -6.64 3.48 -2.00
C GLU A 26 -7.80 3.41 -3.00
N LEU A 27 -7.72 2.49 -3.96
CA LEU A 27 -8.81 2.25 -4.89
C LEU A 27 -9.90 1.43 -4.20
N VAL A 28 -11.03 2.09 -3.94
CA VAL A 28 -12.19 1.49 -3.27
C VAL A 28 -12.64 0.23 -4.01
N GLY A 29 -12.88 -0.85 -3.25
CA GLY A 29 -13.34 -2.13 -3.79
C GLY A 29 -12.23 -3.08 -4.26
N THR A 30 -10.97 -2.65 -4.23
CA THR A 30 -9.81 -3.52 -4.56
C THR A 30 -9.27 -4.31 -3.36
N ARG A 31 -9.70 -3.93 -2.15
CA ARG A 31 -9.32 -4.62 -0.92
C ARG A 31 -9.87 -6.05 -0.91
N SER A 32 -8.98 -7.02 -0.81
CA SER A 32 -9.34 -8.45 -0.80
C SER A 32 -8.48 -9.24 0.17
N PHE A 33 -9.04 -10.34 0.68
CA PHE A 33 -8.37 -11.27 1.59
C PHE A 33 -8.22 -12.63 0.91
N VAL A 34 -6.99 -13.14 0.84
CA VAL A 34 -6.69 -14.52 0.46
C VAL A 34 -6.08 -15.22 1.67
N GLY A 35 -6.91 -15.99 2.38
CA GLY A 35 -6.53 -16.55 3.68
C GLY A 35 -6.27 -15.44 4.70
N ASN A 36 -5.06 -15.38 5.25
CA ASN A 36 -4.61 -14.32 6.18
C ASN A 36 -3.83 -13.19 5.49
N LEU A 37 -3.87 -13.12 4.17
CA LEU A 37 -3.17 -12.12 3.37
C LEU A 37 -4.16 -11.08 2.85
N GLU A 38 -4.01 -9.83 3.29
CA GLU A 38 -4.78 -8.69 2.80
C GLU A 38 -4.06 -8.00 1.63
N GLY A 39 -4.69 -7.94 0.46
CA GLY A 39 -4.22 -7.19 -0.70
C GLY A 39 -5.04 -5.92 -0.93
N LEU A 40 -4.37 -4.82 -1.30
CA LEU A 40 -4.97 -3.52 -1.63
C LEU A 40 -4.28 -2.95 -2.87
N ILE A 41 -5.01 -2.16 -3.67
CA ILE A 41 -4.43 -1.40 -4.79
C ILE A 41 -4.48 0.08 -4.46
N TYR A 42 -3.35 0.76 -4.67
CA TYR A 42 -3.23 2.20 -4.54
C TYR A 42 -2.99 2.84 -5.90
N GLU A 43 -3.65 3.97 -6.15
CA GLU A 43 -3.30 4.91 -7.21
C GLU A 43 -2.32 5.96 -6.66
N VAL A 44 -1.27 6.26 -7.43
CA VAL A 44 -0.26 7.26 -7.06
C VAL A 44 -0.19 8.32 -8.14
N ASN A 45 -0.49 9.57 -7.78
CA ASN A 45 -0.47 10.72 -8.67
C ASN A 45 0.62 11.73 -8.25
N LEU A 46 1.23 12.39 -9.23
CA LEU A 46 2.25 13.43 -9.08
C LEU A 46 1.64 14.84 -9.00
#